data_AF-A0A1H9KDL8-F1
#
_entry.id   AF-A0A1H9KDL8-F1
#
_cell.length_a   1.000
_cell.length_b   1.000
_cell.length_c   1.000
_cell.angle_alpha   90.00
_cell.angle_beta   90.00
_cell.angle_gamma   90.00
#
_symmetry.space_group_name_H-M   'P 1'
#
loop_
_entity.id
_entity.type
_entity.pdbx_description
1 polymer ?
#
loop_
_entity_poly.entity_id
_entity_poly.type
_entity_poly.pdbx_seq_one_letter_code
_entity_poly.pdbx_strand_id
1 'polypeptide(L)'
;MKPYTQYWVRTALAAACGAALSLGVVAQGTTVDFSSARGTGMNQQDVLMENVRVQVPVPNPFQPGTTSVVTTNYNVTFRFDPTTLHLVPVGIQTTDGVGCAEAQVTVYDAVRGAAAPLANASVTIGSRTLTTNALGVATFSQLPEGMTSLSAAASNYTSASQTAVLQCASPNQVAVALSPAGGTQGGLGSGQFRIILTWGENPRDLDSHMTGPAADGSRWHVYYSAKTAGGMCALDVDDTSSLGPETITCPPTNTTATLQPGVYRYSLHHYSGTQNIGTSGASVRLEFGNGQTYNFTPPATNYVGSKDVWTVFELTVQANGSVSVAPVNAVMPGISAGSVTSTQPIAAGTGLGQMESPVTFRDLTK
;
A
#
# COMPACT_ATOMS: atom_id res chain seq x y z
N MET A 1 -71.83 -11.96 22.32
CA MET A 1 -70.62 -12.75 22.02
C MET A 1 -70.17 -12.45 20.59
N LYS A 2 -69.01 -11.77 20.44
CA LYS A 2 -68.18 -11.44 19.23
C LYS A 2 -68.86 -10.83 17.96
N PRO A 3 -68.15 -10.08 17.08
CA PRO A 3 -66.76 -9.56 17.13
C PRO A 3 -66.54 -8.07 16.70
N TYR A 4 -65.34 -7.57 17.02
CA TYR A 4 -64.44 -6.62 16.33
C TYR A 4 -64.97 -5.53 15.37
N THR A 5 -64.51 -4.28 15.59
CA THR A 5 -63.73 -3.54 14.58
C THR A 5 -62.80 -2.50 15.21
N GLN A 6 -61.57 -2.43 14.67
CA GLN A 6 -60.44 -1.60 15.10
C GLN A 6 -60.69 -0.10 14.87
N TYR A 7 -60.21 0.74 15.79
CA TYR A 7 -59.96 2.16 15.54
C TYR A 7 -58.51 2.49 15.89
N TRP A 8 -57.71 2.79 14.87
CA TRP A 8 -56.39 3.38 15.01
C TRP A 8 -56.56 4.88 15.27
N VAL A 9 -56.22 5.32 16.48
CA VAL A 9 -56.09 6.75 16.82
C VAL A 9 -54.68 7.20 16.47
N ARG A 10 -54.58 8.10 15.47
CA ARG A 10 -53.40 8.93 15.21
C ARG A 10 -53.40 10.14 16.15
N THR A 11 -52.23 10.77 16.28
CA THR A 11 -51.87 12.06 16.96
C THR A 11 -51.27 11.90 18.36
N ALA A 12 -50.19 12.60 18.76
CA ALA A 12 -49.27 13.54 18.10
C ALA A 12 -48.13 13.91 19.09
N LEU A 13 -47.26 14.83 18.63
CA LEU A 13 -46.24 15.67 19.29
C LEU A 13 -44.79 15.17 19.22
N ALA A 14 -43.93 15.76 18.36
CA ALA A 14 -43.33 17.12 18.37
C ALA A 14 -41.96 17.05 19.09
N ALA A 15 -40.83 17.61 18.63
CA ALA A 15 -40.48 18.87 17.96
C ALA A 15 -38.98 18.74 17.53
N ALA A 16 -38.28 19.59 16.76
CA ALA A 16 -38.52 20.73 15.89
C ALA A 16 -37.18 21.05 15.15
N CYS A 17 -37.28 21.70 13.98
CA CYS A 17 -36.37 22.68 13.32
C CYS A 17 -34.84 22.49 13.40
N GLY A 18 -34.03 22.67 12.35
CA GLY A 18 -34.15 23.18 10.98
C GLY A 18 -32.73 23.24 10.40
N ALA A 19 -32.50 22.98 9.13
CA ALA A 19 -32.24 24.05 8.17
C ALA A 19 -32.53 23.58 6.75
N ALA A 20 -33.23 24.43 6.02
CA ALA A 20 -33.55 24.28 4.62
C ALA A 20 -32.28 24.27 3.77
N LEU A 21 -32.01 23.15 3.09
CA LEU A 21 -31.35 23.18 1.80
C LEU A 21 -32.46 23.28 0.76
N SER A 22 -32.69 24.50 0.30
CA SER A 22 -33.41 24.78 -0.92
C SER A 22 -32.91 23.85 -2.01
N LEU A 23 -33.80 23.00 -2.53
CA LEU A 23 -33.67 22.34 -3.81
C LEU A 23 -33.59 23.43 -4.89
N GLY A 24 -32.39 23.99 -5.07
CA GLY A 24 -32.01 24.65 -6.29
C GLY A 24 -31.96 23.57 -7.37
N VAL A 25 -32.89 23.66 -8.31
CA VAL A 25 -32.92 23.02 -9.63
C VAL A 25 -31.64 22.24 -9.93
N VAL A 26 -31.72 20.91 -9.97
CA VAL A 26 -30.68 20.10 -10.62
C VAL A 26 -30.59 20.61 -12.05
N ALA A 27 -29.52 21.33 -12.38
CA ALA A 27 -29.24 21.70 -13.76
C ALA A 27 -29.24 20.42 -14.59
N GLN A 28 -30.09 20.36 -15.62
CA GLN A 28 -30.08 19.27 -16.59
C GLN A 28 -28.62 19.04 -17.04
N GLY A 29 -28.13 17.81 -16.90
CA GLY A 29 -26.85 17.40 -17.47
C GLY A 29 -25.62 17.40 -16.56
N THR A 30 -25.75 17.42 -15.22
CA THR A 30 -24.58 17.14 -14.36
C THR A 30 -24.08 15.71 -14.59
N THR A 31 -22.81 15.55 -14.97
CA THR A 31 -22.16 14.24 -15.18
C THR A 31 -21.10 14.01 -14.11
N VAL A 32 -21.19 12.87 -13.42
CA VAL A 32 -20.08 12.38 -12.59
C VAL A 32 -19.29 11.40 -13.44
N ASP A 33 -18.04 11.74 -13.74
CA ASP A 33 -17.17 11.03 -14.66
C ASP A 33 -15.99 10.37 -13.91
N PHE A 34 -15.94 9.05 -14.00
CA PHE A 34 -14.92 8.19 -13.43
C PHE A 34 -13.91 7.67 -14.46
N SER A 35 -13.99 8.09 -15.73
CA SER A 35 -13.15 7.57 -16.83
C SER A 35 -11.64 7.75 -16.60
N SER A 36 -11.27 8.72 -15.77
CA SER A 36 -9.89 8.97 -15.35
C SER A 36 -9.66 8.79 -13.85
N ALA A 37 -10.63 8.23 -13.13
CA ALA A 37 -10.53 8.03 -11.70
C ALA A 37 -9.57 6.87 -11.38
N ARG A 38 -8.84 6.99 -10.27
CA ARG A 38 -7.92 5.97 -9.79
C ARG A 38 -8.30 5.57 -8.36
N GLY A 39 -8.42 4.28 -8.11
CA GLY A 39 -8.68 3.73 -6.78
C GLY A 39 -7.38 3.23 -6.14
N THR A 40 -7.14 3.54 -4.88
CA THR A 40 -6.02 2.98 -4.11
C THR A 40 -6.46 2.67 -2.67
N GLY A 41 -6.14 1.47 -2.19
CA GLY A 41 -6.40 1.10 -0.79
C GLY A 41 -5.55 1.95 0.15
N MET A 42 -6.16 2.52 1.18
CA MET A 42 -5.47 3.32 2.19
C MET A 42 -5.08 2.47 3.40
N ASN A 43 -6.00 1.62 3.83
CA ASN A 43 -5.86 0.70 4.96
C ASN A 43 -6.81 -0.50 4.75
N GLN A 44 -7.05 -1.30 5.79
CA GLN A 44 -7.90 -2.50 5.71
C GLN A 44 -9.38 -2.23 5.36
N GLN A 45 -9.86 -1.00 5.52
CA GLN A 45 -11.28 -0.65 5.39
C GLN A 45 -11.54 0.48 4.40
N ASP A 46 -10.54 1.31 4.13
CA ASP A 46 -10.70 2.55 3.36
C ASP A 46 -10.01 2.48 1.99
N VAL A 47 -10.68 3.00 0.96
CA VAL A 47 -10.19 3.17 -0.40
C VAL A 47 -10.28 4.65 -0.79
N LEU A 48 -9.18 5.22 -1.27
CA LEU A 48 -9.14 6.53 -1.88
C LEU A 48 -9.48 6.40 -3.36
N MET A 49 -10.46 7.16 -3.83
CA MET A 49 -10.78 7.36 -5.25
C MET A 49 -10.38 8.78 -5.64
N GLU A 50 -9.33 8.91 -6.44
CA GLU A 50 -8.82 10.20 -6.91
C GLU A 50 -9.40 10.55 -8.28
N ASN A 51 -9.43 11.86 -8.57
CA ASN A 51 -9.79 12.40 -9.87
C ASN A 51 -11.22 12.03 -10.33
N VAL A 52 -12.16 12.01 -9.39
CA VAL A 52 -13.60 11.92 -9.67
C VAL A 52 -14.06 13.27 -10.19
N ARG A 53 -14.50 13.34 -11.45
CA ARG A 53 -14.82 14.61 -12.10
C ARG A 53 -16.31 14.88 -12.05
N VAL A 54 -16.70 16.05 -11.52
CA VAL A 54 -18.08 16.54 -11.58
C VAL A 54 -18.14 17.61 -12.64
N GLN A 55 -18.90 17.33 -13.70
CA GLN A 55 -19.06 18.15 -14.88
C GLN A 55 -20.45 18.78 -14.89
N VAL A 56 -20.53 20.11 -14.85
CA VAL A 56 -21.78 20.86 -14.84
C VAL A 56 -21.85 21.72 -16.12
N PRO A 57 -22.83 21.48 -17.00
CA PRO A 57 -23.10 22.35 -18.13
C PRO A 57 -23.59 23.71 -17.63
N VAL A 58 -22.91 24.78 -18.01
CA VAL A 58 -23.31 26.16 -17.74
C VAL A 58 -23.61 26.88 -19.06
N PRO A 59 -24.66 27.72 -19.14
CA PRO A 59 -24.91 28.52 -20.33
C PRO A 59 -23.71 29.39 -20.68
N ASN A 60 -23.35 29.46 -21.96
CA ASN A 60 -22.28 30.32 -22.43
C ASN A 60 -22.79 31.78 -22.52
N PRO A 61 -22.26 32.72 -21.71
CA PRO A 61 -22.74 34.10 -21.71
C PRO A 61 -22.37 34.88 -22.98
N PHE A 62 -21.43 34.36 -23.80
CA PHE A 62 -20.96 34.99 -25.03
C PHE A 62 -21.60 34.41 -26.30
N GLN A 63 -22.30 33.27 -26.19
CA GLN A 63 -22.98 32.65 -27.31
C GLN A 63 -24.32 32.08 -26.86
N PRO A 64 -25.40 32.88 -26.92
CA PRO A 64 -26.73 32.46 -26.52
C PRO A 64 -27.15 31.15 -27.21
N GLY A 65 -27.64 30.20 -26.42
CA GLY A 65 -28.07 28.88 -26.91
C GLY A 65 -26.99 27.79 -26.87
N THR A 66 -25.75 28.08 -26.47
CA THR A 66 -24.72 27.04 -26.23
C THR A 66 -24.38 26.89 -24.74
N THR A 67 -23.78 25.76 -24.39
CA THR A 67 -23.28 25.46 -23.04
C THR A 67 -21.77 25.25 -23.05
N SER A 68 -21.13 25.57 -21.93
CA SER A 68 -19.76 25.18 -21.60
C SER A 68 -19.79 24.24 -20.40
N VAL A 69 -18.81 23.36 -20.26
CA VAL A 69 -18.77 22.42 -19.14
C VAL A 69 -17.77 22.91 -18.11
N VAL A 70 -18.24 23.18 -16.90
CA VAL A 70 -17.37 23.43 -15.73
C VAL A 70 -17.04 22.07 -15.12
N THR A 71 -15.76 21.75 -15.00
CA THR A 71 -15.29 20.50 -14.38
C THR A 71 -14.66 20.79 -13.03
N THR A 72 -15.07 20.07 -11.99
CA THR A 72 -14.41 20.07 -10.68
C THR A 72 -13.92 18.68 -10.36
N ASN A 73 -12.67 18.53 -9.95
CA ASN A 73 -12.07 17.24 -9.62
C ASN A 73 -12.10 17.02 -8.10
N TYR A 74 -12.47 15.81 -7.68
CA TYR A 74 -12.52 15.40 -6.28
C TYR A 74 -11.71 14.13 -6.03
N ASN A 75 -11.08 14.10 -4.85
CA ASN A 75 -10.60 12.90 -4.19
C ASN A 75 -11.63 12.51 -3.13
N VAL A 76 -12.12 11.27 -3.17
CA VAL A 76 -13.16 10.76 -2.28
C VAL A 76 -12.64 9.53 -1.55
N THR A 77 -12.66 9.56 -0.23
CA THR A 77 -12.35 8.38 0.58
C THR A 77 -13.63 7.63 0.87
N PHE A 78 -13.65 6.32 0.57
CA PHE A 78 -14.74 5.42 0.87
C PHE A 78 -14.31 4.39 1.90
N ARG A 79 -15.19 4.08 2.85
CA ARG A 79 -15.06 2.96 3.78
C ARG A 79 -15.95 1.81 3.35
N PHE A 80 -15.43 0.60 3.33
CA PHE A 80 -16.26 -0.59 3.20
C PHE A 80 -16.99 -0.86 4.52
N ASP A 81 -18.32 -0.79 4.50
CA ASP A 81 -19.16 -1.23 5.61
C ASP A 81 -19.43 -2.73 5.47
N PRO A 82 -18.86 -3.59 6.33
CA PRO A 82 -19.04 -5.03 6.23
C PRO A 82 -20.46 -5.49 6.60
N THR A 83 -21.26 -4.63 7.22
CA THR A 83 -22.65 -4.95 7.59
C THR A 83 -23.58 -4.81 6.40
N THR A 84 -23.41 -3.73 5.63
CA THR A 84 -24.23 -3.42 4.46
C THR A 84 -23.59 -3.87 3.15
N LEU A 85 -22.32 -4.26 3.18
CA LEU A 85 -21.49 -4.60 2.02
C LEU A 85 -21.37 -3.46 0.99
N HIS A 86 -21.43 -2.21 1.46
CA HIS A 86 -21.38 -1.01 0.62
C HIS A 86 -20.12 -0.17 0.90
N LEU A 87 -19.69 0.60 -0.12
CA LEU A 87 -18.73 1.68 0.05
C LEU A 87 -19.44 2.96 0.51
N VAL A 88 -19.10 3.43 1.70
CA VAL A 88 -19.67 4.64 2.31
C VAL A 88 -18.64 5.77 2.19
N PRO A 89 -18.98 6.92 1.58
CA PRO A 89 -18.05 8.05 1.54
C PRO A 89 -17.81 8.58 2.96
N VAL A 90 -16.54 8.67 3.36
CA VAL A 90 -16.10 9.17 4.67
C VAL A 90 -15.28 10.46 4.59
N GLY A 91 -14.86 10.86 3.38
CA GLY A 91 -14.18 12.13 3.15
C GLY A 91 -14.24 12.54 1.68
N ILE A 92 -14.30 13.85 1.42
CA ILE A 92 -14.23 14.44 0.08
C ILE A 92 -13.35 15.69 0.12
N GLN A 93 -12.44 15.80 -0.84
CA GLN A 93 -11.55 16.94 -1.01
C GLN A 93 -11.44 17.30 -2.48
N THR A 94 -11.37 18.59 -2.81
CA THR A 94 -11.09 19.03 -4.18
C THR A 94 -9.65 18.70 -4.56
N THR A 95 -9.43 18.05 -5.70
CA THR A 95 -8.08 17.66 -6.17
C THR A 95 -7.23 18.88 -6.54
N ASP A 96 -7.85 19.99 -6.94
CA ASP A 96 -7.20 21.20 -7.45
C ASP A 96 -7.01 22.32 -6.40
N GLY A 97 -6.92 21.96 -5.12
CA GLY A 97 -6.61 22.93 -4.06
C GLY A 97 -5.24 23.59 -4.26
N VAL A 98 -5.05 24.81 -3.74
CA VAL A 98 -3.72 25.45 -3.67
C VAL A 98 -2.83 24.57 -2.79
N GLY A 99 -2.04 23.71 -3.41
CA GLY A 99 -1.14 22.81 -2.73
C GLY A 99 0.06 23.56 -2.16
N CYS A 100 0.43 23.24 -0.92
CA CYS A 100 1.68 23.71 -0.31
C CYS A 100 2.74 22.61 -0.20
N ALA A 101 2.38 21.34 -0.46
CA ALA A 101 3.32 20.24 -0.35
C ALA A 101 4.27 20.19 -1.54
N GLU A 102 5.53 19.87 -1.25
CA GLU A 102 6.53 19.48 -2.22
C GLU A 102 6.80 17.98 -2.06
N ALA A 103 7.01 17.24 -3.15
CA ALA A 103 7.41 15.84 -3.10
C ALA A 103 8.63 15.60 -3.99
N GLN A 104 9.63 14.92 -3.45
CA GLN A 104 10.78 14.41 -4.20
C GLN A 104 10.66 12.89 -4.27
N VAL A 105 10.39 12.40 -5.48
CA VAL A 105 10.16 10.99 -5.75
C VAL A 105 11.42 10.40 -6.36
N THR A 106 12.06 9.48 -5.65
CA THR A 106 13.22 8.74 -6.14
C THR A 106 12.77 7.39 -6.69
N VAL A 107 13.16 7.08 -7.92
CA VAL A 107 12.85 5.83 -8.61
C VAL A 107 14.14 5.08 -8.94
N TYR A 108 14.22 3.82 -8.54
CA TYR A 108 15.39 2.96 -8.76
C TYR A 108 14.98 1.51 -9.04
N ASP A 109 15.94 0.70 -9.47
CA ASP A 109 15.78 -0.73 -9.69
C ASP A 109 15.59 -1.49 -8.37
N ALA A 110 14.54 -2.30 -8.25
CA ALA A 110 14.25 -3.05 -7.03
C ALA A 110 15.31 -4.08 -6.64
N VAL A 111 16.04 -4.68 -7.60
CA VAL A 111 17.06 -5.70 -7.33
C VAL A 111 18.48 -5.15 -7.28
N ARG A 112 18.67 -3.85 -7.48
CA ARG A 112 19.97 -3.17 -7.41
C ARG A 112 19.98 -1.97 -6.45
N GLY A 113 18.80 -1.51 -6.01
CA GLY A 113 18.63 -0.44 -5.04
C GLY A 113 19.08 0.93 -5.53
N ALA A 114 19.38 1.82 -4.58
CA ALA A 114 19.80 3.20 -4.84
C ALA A 114 21.05 3.32 -5.72
N ALA A 115 21.87 2.28 -5.85
CA ALA A 115 23.02 2.24 -6.75
C ALA A 115 22.64 2.18 -8.24
N ALA A 116 21.36 1.92 -8.57
CA ALA A 116 20.84 1.86 -9.93
C ALA A 116 19.58 2.75 -10.08
N PRO A 117 19.73 4.09 -10.01
CA PRO A 117 18.62 5.00 -10.23
C PRO A 117 18.07 4.89 -11.66
N LEU A 118 16.76 5.07 -11.81
CA LEU A 118 16.08 4.98 -13.10
C LEU A 118 15.81 6.37 -13.66
N ALA A 119 16.62 6.80 -14.62
CA ALA A 119 16.41 8.03 -15.37
C ALA A 119 15.28 7.89 -16.40
N ASN A 120 14.58 8.99 -16.69
CA ASN A 120 13.44 9.04 -17.62
C ASN A 120 12.25 8.13 -17.24
N ALA A 121 12.18 7.67 -15.99
CA ALA A 121 10.99 7.02 -15.46
C ALA A 121 9.86 8.06 -15.35
N SER A 122 8.66 7.68 -15.78
CA SER A 122 7.45 8.49 -15.64
C SER A 122 6.89 8.33 -14.24
N VAL A 123 6.74 9.42 -13.50
CA VAL A 123 6.12 9.47 -12.17
C VAL A 123 4.84 10.29 -12.26
N THR A 124 3.74 9.77 -11.75
CA THR A 124 2.44 10.46 -11.71
C THR A 124 1.95 10.60 -10.28
N ILE A 125 1.56 11.82 -9.89
CA ILE A 125 0.85 12.13 -8.64
C ILE A 125 -0.38 12.96 -9.00
N GLY A 126 -1.57 12.48 -8.64
CA GLY A 126 -2.83 13.09 -9.09
C GLY A 126 -2.93 13.15 -10.63
N SER A 127 -3.13 14.35 -11.18
CA SER A 127 -3.21 14.60 -12.62
C SER A 127 -1.86 14.92 -13.29
N ARG A 128 -0.78 15.03 -12.51
CA ARG A 128 0.51 15.52 -12.98
C ARG A 128 1.49 14.37 -13.20
N THR A 129 2.16 14.39 -14.33
CA THR A 129 3.22 13.44 -14.68
C THR A 129 4.51 14.18 -14.97
N LEU A 130 5.59 13.75 -14.33
CA LEU A 130 6.95 14.23 -14.54
C LEU A 130 7.88 13.05 -14.85
N THR A 131 9.04 13.34 -15.42
CA THR A 131 10.09 12.35 -15.67
C THR A 131 11.25 12.51 -14.71
N THR A 132 11.82 11.41 -14.25
CA THR A 132 13.00 11.42 -13.39
C THR A 132 14.25 11.89 -14.13
N ASN A 133 15.13 12.60 -13.41
CA ASN A 133 16.45 13.02 -13.89
C ASN A 133 17.47 11.85 -13.88
N ALA A 134 18.74 12.15 -14.17
CA ALA A 134 19.83 11.15 -14.18
C ALA A 134 20.09 10.46 -12.83
N LEU A 135 19.64 11.07 -11.71
CA LEU A 135 19.70 10.51 -10.36
C LEU A 135 18.41 9.76 -9.98
N GLY A 136 17.48 9.57 -10.92
CA GLY A 136 16.22 8.88 -10.66
C GLY A 136 15.19 9.73 -9.90
N VAL A 137 15.38 11.06 -9.81
CA VAL A 137 14.50 11.93 -9.00
C VAL A 137 13.54 12.73 -9.87
N ALA A 138 12.25 12.75 -9.50
CA ALA A 138 11.24 13.66 -10.00
C ALA A 138 10.71 14.56 -8.86
N THR A 139 10.71 15.87 -9.08
CA THR A 139 10.30 16.87 -8.05
C THR A 139 8.98 17.52 -8.41
N PHE A 140 8.00 17.40 -7.53
CA PHE A 140 6.68 18.01 -7.63
C PHE A 140 6.57 19.13 -6.60
N SER A 141 6.06 20.29 -7.01
CA SER A 141 5.71 21.40 -6.12
C SER A 141 4.21 21.67 -6.18
N GLN A 142 3.64 22.30 -5.16
CA GLN A 142 2.22 22.66 -5.13
C GLN A 142 1.27 21.47 -5.21
N LEU A 143 1.58 20.41 -4.46
CA LEU A 143 0.66 19.28 -4.28
C LEU A 143 -0.27 19.52 -3.08
N PRO A 144 -1.51 19.04 -3.13
CA PRO A 144 -2.39 19.02 -1.96
C PRO A 144 -1.72 18.27 -0.79
N GLU A 145 -1.90 18.78 0.43
CA GLU A 145 -1.54 18.04 1.65
C GLU A 145 -2.49 16.85 1.84
N GLY A 146 -1.96 15.77 2.40
CA GLY A 146 -2.73 14.56 2.73
C GLY A 146 -2.30 13.34 1.93
N MET A 147 -3.12 12.30 1.99
CA MET A 147 -2.83 11.05 1.31
C MET A 147 -3.09 11.16 -0.20
N THR A 148 -2.15 10.67 -1.01
CA THR A 148 -2.26 10.64 -2.47
C THR A 148 -1.78 9.29 -3.01
N SER A 149 -2.28 8.88 -4.18
CA SER A 149 -1.63 7.81 -4.95
C SER A 149 -0.47 8.35 -5.79
N LEU A 150 0.55 7.51 -5.89
CA LEU A 150 1.72 7.75 -6.70
C LEU A 150 1.94 6.51 -7.57
N SER A 151 2.19 6.72 -8.86
CA SER A 151 2.55 5.64 -9.79
C SER A 151 3.84 5.96 -10.51
N ALA A 152 4.70 4.95 -10.70
CA ALA A 152 5.92 5.07 -11.49
C ALA A 152 6.00 3.98 -12.57
N ALA A 153 6.55 4.34 -13.73
CA ALA A 153 6.73 3.45 -14.86
C ALA A 153 8.06 3.74 -15.57
N ALA A 154 8.76 2.70 -16.01
CA ALA A 154 10.00 2.81 -16.78
C ALA A 154 10.09 1.68 -17.80
N SER A 155 10.77 1.93 -18.92
CA SER A 155 11.00 0.90 -19.95
C SER A 155 11.75 -0.29 -19.39
N ASN A 156 11.30 -1.51 -19.71
CA ASN A 156 11.82 -2.79 -19.20
C ASN A 156 11.57 -3.07 -17.72
N TYR A 157 10.72 -2.28 -17.05
CA TYR A 157 10.30 -2.51 -15.68
C TYR A 157 8.77 -2.69 -15.59
N THR A 158 8.33 -3.42 -14.57
CA THR A 158 6.92 -3.49 -14.19
C THR A 158 6.54 -2.19 -13.49
N SER A 159 5.49 -1.51 -13.98
CA SER A 159 4.97 -0.30 -13.35
C SER A 159 4.47 -0.59 -11.94
N ALA A 160 4.66 0.37 -11.03
CA ALA A 160 4.24 0.26 -9.65
C ALA A 160 3.32 1.40 -9.24
N SER A 161 2.50 1.18 -8.22
CA SER A 161 1.71 2.22 -7.56
C SER A 161 1.68 1.98 -6.06
N GLN A 162 1.76 3.06 -5.29
CA GLN A 162 1.70 3.07 -3.84
C GLN A 162 1.02 4.35 -3.35
N THR A 163 0.69 4.42 -2.06
CA THR A 163 0.24 5.66 -1.43
C THR A 163 1.40 6.40 -0.78
N ALA A 164 1.26 7.72 -0.66
CA ALA A 164 2.13 8.57 0.15
C ALA A 164 1.27 9.57 0.93
N VAL A 165 1.75 10.01 2.09
CA VAL A 165 1.15 11.12 2.84
C VAL A 165 2.04 12.34 2.66
N LEU A 166 1.50 13.38 2.04
CA LEU A 166 2.21 14.63 1.77
C LEU A 166 1.91 15.65 2.86
N GLN A 167 2.94 16.38 3.29
CA GLN A 167 2.89 17.46 4.28
C GLN A 167 3.46 18.76 3.70
N CYS A 168 3.05 19.91 4.23
CA CYS A 168 3.52 21.21 3.74
C CYS A 168 4.81 21.75 4.40
N ALA A 169 5.38 21.03 5.37
CA ALA A 169 6.51 21.54 6.17
C ALA A 169 7.87 21.44 5.46
N SER A 170 8.06 20.42 4.62
CA SER A 170 9.32 20.12 3.92
C SER A 170 9.04 19.28 2.67
N PRO A 171 10.00 19.15 1.72
CA PRO A 171 9.87 18.18 0.64
C PRO A 171 9.65 16.78 1.22
N ASN A 172 8.53 16.18 0.87
CA ASN A 172 8.20 14.81 1.21
C ASN A 172 9.09 13.90 0.37
N GLN A 173 10.00 13.17 1.01
CA GLN A 173 10.83 12.19 0.32
C GLN A 173 10.06 10.88 0.16
N VAL A 174 9.85 10.46 -1.08
CA VAL A 174 9.13 9.22 -1.41
C VAL A 174 10.00 8.37 -2.32
N ALA A 175 10.06 7.08 -2.06
CA ALA A 175 10.84 6.15 -2.85
C ALA A 175 9.98 5.07 -3.50
N VAL A 176 10.30 4.76 -4.75
CA VAL A 176 9.65 3.69 -5.53
C VAL A 176 10.71 2.82 -6.19
N ALA A 177 10.79 1.56 -5.77
CA ALA A 177 11.58 0.56 -6.46
C ALA A 177 10.74 -0.09 -7.55
N LEU A 178 11.26 -0.23 -8.78
CA LEU A 178 10.60 -0.94 -9.87
C LEU A 178 11.28 -2.29 -10.15
N SER A 179 10.48 -3.35 -10.29
CA SER A 179 10.99 -4.67 -10.67
C SER A 179 11.34 -4.73 -12.16
N PRO A 180 12.48 -5.31 -12.54
CA PRO A 180 12.74 -5.64 -13.94
C PRO A 180 11.63 -6.53 -14.51
N ALA A 181 11.22 -6.28 -15.75
CA ALA A 181 10.19 -7.06 -16.44
C ALA A 181 10.77 -8.26 -17.21
N GLY A 182 12.01 -8.15 -17.68
CA GLY A 182 12.68 -9.21 -18.45
C GLY A 182 13.47 -10.17 -17.57
N GLY A 183 13.31 -11.49 -17.78
CA GLY A 183 14.01 -12.52 -16.98
C GLY A 183 15.54 -12.39 -17.00
N THR A 184 16.14 -12.01 -18.13
CA THR A 184 17.60 -11.79 -18.25
C THR A 184 18.11 -10.60 -17.43
N GLN A 185 17.21 -9.72 -16.99
CA GLN A 185 17.51 -8.54 -16.18
C GLN A 185 17.10 -8.71 -14.71
N GLY A 186 16.66 -9.91 -14.30
CA GLY A 186 16.16 -10.18 -12.95
C GLY A 186 14.64 -10.08 -12.83
N GLY A 187 13.90 -10.16 -13.93
CA GLY A 187 12.44 -10.23 -13.90
C GLY A 187 11.93 -11.55 -13.33
N LEU A 188 10.76 -11.49 -12.69
CA LEU A 188 10.14 -12.66 -12.07
C LEU A 188 9.65 -13.66 -13.11
N GLY A 189 10.05 -14.92 -12.94
CA GLY A 189 9.51 -16.08 -13.65
C GLY A 189 8.34 -16.73 -12.90
N SER A 190 7.70 -17.71 -13.55
CA SER A 190 6.65 -18.51 -12.94
C SER A 190 7.16 -19.25 -11.69
N GLY A 191 6.34 -19.28 -10.64
CA GLY A 191 6.71 -19.90 -9.35
C GLY A 191 7.62 -19.05 -8.47
N GLN A 192 7.94 -17.82 -8.87
CA GLN A 192 8.69 -16.85 -8.07
C GLN A 192 7.78 -15.74 -7.55
N PHE A 193 8.14 -15.22 -6.39
CA PHE A 193 7.62 -13.96 -5.87
C PHE A 193 8.77 -13.04 -5.43
N ARG A 194 8.48 -11.75 -5.43
CA ARG A 194 9.36 -10.70 -4.91
C ARG A 194 8.63 -9.86 -3.90
N ILE A 195 9.32 -9.51 -2.83
CA ILE A 195 8.85 -8.59 -1.81
C ILE A 195 9.75 -7.36 -1.89
N ILE A 196 9.14 -6.18 -2.02
CA ILE A 196 9.82 -4.90 -2.11
C ILE A 196 9.31 -4.04 -0.96
N LEU A 197 10.21 -3.63 -0.09
CA LEU A 197 9.97 -2.65 0.94
C LEU A 197 10.60 -1.32 0.54
N THR A 198 9.83 -0.24 0.58
CA THR A 198 10.33 1.13 0.59
C THR A 198 9.78 1.87 1.80
N TRP A 199 10.49 2.91 2.27
CA TRP A 199 10.00 3.79 3.32
C TRP A 199 10.46 5.24 3.06
N GLY A 200 10.10 6.16 3.94
CA GLY A 200 10.54 7.55 3.88
C GLY A 200 11.93 7.75 4.48
N GLU A 201 12.30 9.01 4.70
CA GLU A 201 13.60 9.36 5.28
C GLU A 201 13.75 8.85 6.72
N ASN A 202 12.63 8.74 7.45
CA ASN A 202 12.60 8.31 8.83
C ASN A 202 11.55 7.19 9.01
N PRO A 203 11.86 6.12 9.77
CA PRO A 203 13.11 5.87 10.45
C PRO A 203 14.25 5.56 9.48
N ARG A 204 15.47 5.59 10.01
CA ARG A 204 16.69 5.43 9.21
C ARG A 204 16.77 4.03 8.60
N ASP A 205 16.31 3.02 9.32
CA ASP A 205 16.56 1.62 9.01
C ASP A 205 15.35 0.76 9.40
N LEU A 206 14.68 0.19 8.41
CA LEU A 206 13.69 -0.86 8.55
C LEU A 206 14.27 -2.13 7.94
N ASP A 207 14.28 -3.22 8.69
CA ASP A 207 14.84 -4.50 8.24
C ASP A 207 13.74 -5.47 7.77
N SER A 208 14.06 -6.22 6.72
CA SER A 208 13.20 -7.21 6.10
C SER A 208 13.52 -8.58 6.66
N HIS A 209 12.49 -9.24 7.18
CA HIS A 209 12.60 -10.59 7.70
C HIS A 209 11.66 -11.51 6.94
N MET A 210 12.21 -12.55 6.36
CA MET A 210 11.46 -13.57 5.65
C MET A 210 11.77 -14.95 6.21
N THR A 211 10.74 -15.71 6.55
CA THR A 211 10.90 -17.11 6.98
C THR A 211 10.06 -18.03 6.12
N GLY A 212 10.49 -19.28 6.02
CA GLY A 212 9.73 -20.31 5.34
C GLY A 212 10.21 -21.73 5.65
N PRO A 213 9.52 -22.73 5.11
CA PRO A 213 9.82 -24.14 5.34
C PRO A 213 11.13 -24.56 4.68
N ALA A 214 11.94 -25.33 5.41
CA ALA A 214 13.12 -26.03 4.90
C ALA A 214 12.81 -27.51 4.60
N ALA A 215 13.63 -28.14 3.77
CA ALA A 215 13.43 -29.52 3.32
C ALA A 215 13.56 -30.57 4.45
N ASP A 216 14.28 -30.24 5.52
CA ASP A 216 14.45 -31.08 6.71
C ASP A 216 13.31 -30.93 7.74
N GLY A 217 12.26 -30.16 7.41
CA GLY A 217 11.14 -29.86 8.29
C GLY A 217 11.39 -28.70 9.26
N SER A 218 12.60 -28.12 9.27
CA SER A 218 12.90 -26.88 9.99
C SER A 218 12.41 -25.65 9.22
N ARG A 219 12.77 -24.46 9.70
CA ARG A 219 12.51 -23.19 9.01
C ARG A 219 13.79 -22.43 8.80
N TRP A 220 13.93 -21.84 7.62
CA TRP A 220 14.98 -20.88 7.33
C TRP A 220 14.52 -19.46 7.62
N HIS A 221 15.48 -18.56 7.74
CA HIS A 221 15.27 -17.14 7.98
C HIS A 221 16.25 -16.32 7.17
N VAL A 222 15.70 -15.46 6.30
CA VAL A 222 16.45 -14.47 5.52
C VAL A 222 16.28 -13.11 6.15
N TYR A 223 17.40 -12.47 6.47
CA TYR A 223 17.52 -11.11 7.02
C TYR A 223 18.96 -10.57 6.80
N TYR A 224 19.25 -9.34 7.25
CA TYR A 224 20.50 -8.63 6.94
C TYR A 224 21.80 -9.45 7.16
N SER A 225 21.87 -10.28 8.22
CA SER A 225 23.08 -11.08 8.51
C SER A 225 23.07 -12.48 7.86
N ALA A 226 21.89 -13.00 7.54
CA ALA A 226 21.67 -14.27 6.84
C ALA A 226 20.90 -14.00 5.54
N LYS A 227 21.59 -13.43 4.53
CA LYS A 227 20.95 -12.90 3.32
C LYS A 227 20.37 -13.96 2.38
N THR A 228 20.63 -15.24 2.60
CA THR A 228 20.13 -16.32 1.74
C THR A 228 19.65 -17.52 2.55
N ALA A 229 18.65 -18.22 2.01
CA ALA A 229 18.21 -19.54 2.45
C ALA A 229 18.58 -20.59 1.39
N GLY A 230 19.86 -20.60 0.99
CA GLY A 230 20.32 -21.37 -0.15
C GLY A 230 19.61 -20.92 -1.44
N GLY A 231 19.03 -21.86 -2.19
CA GLY A 231 18.26 -21.56 -3.39
C GLY A 231 16.83 -21.08 -3.14
N MET A 232 16.33 -21.06 -1.90
CA MET A 232 14.91 -20.84 -1.63
C MET A 232 14.47 -19.37 -1.64
N CYS A 233 15.33 -18.49 -1.12
CA CYS A 233 15.08 -17.06 -1.00
C CYS A 233 16.41 -16.32 -0.84
N ALA A 234 16.49 -15.09 -1.33
CA ALA A 234 17.61 -14.19 -1.09
C ALA A 234 17.14 -12.76 -0.87
N LEU A 235 17.84 -12.03 0.01
CA LEU A 235 17.79 -10.59 0.15
C LEU A 235 18.68 -9.99 -0.95
N ASP A 236 18.07 -9.56 -2.05
CA ASP A 236 18.75 -9.02 -3.23
C ASP A 236 19.38 -7.65 -2.94
N VAL A 237 18.66 -6.83 -2.17
CA VAL A 237 19.09 -5.50 -1.73
C VAL A 237 18.82 -5.38 -0.24
N ASP A 238 19.86 -4.95 0.47
CA ASP A 238 19.87 -4.65 1.90
C ASP A 238 20.36 -3.22 2.04
N ASP A 239 19.42 -2.26 2.07
CA ASP A 239 19.73 -0.86 2.26
C ASP A 239 19.60 -0.50 3.75
N THR A 240 20.72 -0.05 4.33
CA THR A 240 20.82 0.32 5.75
C THR A 240 20.71 1.84 5.97
N SER A 241 20.35 2.55 4.90
CA SER A 241 20.09 3.99 4.88
C SER A 241 18.69 4.25 4.33
N SER A 242 17.97 5.14 4.99
CA SER A 242 16.69 5.76 4.62
C SER A 242 16.28 5.62 3.15
N LEU A 243 14.96 5.55 2.90
CA LEU A 243 14.32 5.35 1.59
C LEU A 243 14.30 3.90 1.08
N GLY A 244 15.13 3.02 1.63
CA GLY A 244 15.25 1.66 1.13
C GLY A 244 15.81 1.61 -0.30
N PRO A 245 15.54 0.55 -1.08
CA PRO A 245 14.62 -0.53 -0.76
C PRO A 245 15.30 -1.63 0.04
N GLU A 246 14.50 -2.48 0.64
CA GLU A 246 14.92 -3.86 0.86
C GLU A 246 14.09 -4.78 -0.02
N THR A 247 14.75 -5.68 -0.72
CA THR A 247 14.10 -6.55 -1.70
C THR A 247 14.47 -8.00 -1.47
N ILE A 248 13.46 -8.86 -1.35
CA ILE A 248 13.62 -10.31 -1.24
C ILE A 248 13.00 -10.99 -2.45
N THR A 249 13.74 -11.86 -3.13
CA THR A 249 13.22 -12.72 -4.22
C THR A 249 13.28 -14.20 -3.83
N CYS A 250 12.19 -14.91 -4.06
CA CYS A 250 12.00 -16.32 -3.68
C CYS A 250 11.30 -17.14 -4.78
N PRO A 251 11.92 -18.21 -5.30
CA PRO A 251 13.36 -18.46 -5.35
C PRO A 251 14.11 -17.35 -6.11
N PRO A 252 15.41 -17.11 -5.85
CA PRO A 252 16.19 -16.14 -6.62
C PRO A 252 16.24 -16.50 -8.11
N THR A 253 16.32 -15.48 -8.98
CA THR A 253 16.14 -15.62 -10.45
C THR A 253 17.19 -16.48 -11.15
N ASN A 254 18.33 -16.72 -10.50
CA ASN A 254 19.44 -17.54 -11.00
C ASN A 254 19.46 -18.97 -10.42
N THR A 255 18.34 -19.43 -9.86
CA THR A 255 18.24 -20.76 -9.22
C THR A 255 17.25 -21.66 -9.93
N THR A 256 17.40 -22.97 -9.73
CA THR A 256 16.43 -24.00 -10.19
C THR A 256 15.54 -24.50 -9.05
N ALA A 257 15.62 -23.86 -7.88
CA ALA A 257 14.81 -24.25 -6.74
C ALA A 257 13.33 -23.93 -6.99
N THR A 258 12.46 -24.66 -6.31
CA THR A 258 11.02 -24.43 -6.30
C THR A 258 10.56 -24.21 -4.87
N LEU A 259 9.50 -23.42 -4.71
CA LEU A 259 8.90 -23.19 -3.40
C LEU A 259 8.48 -24.52 -2.76
N GLN A 260 8.91 -24.73 -1.52
CA GLN A 260 8.49 -25.84 -0.69
C GLN A 260 7.06 -25.60 -0.17
N PRO A 261 6.20 -26.62 -0.08
CA PRO A 261 4.90 -26.49 0.56
C PRO A 261 5.02 -26.04 2.02
N GLY A 262 4.15 -25.12 2.44
CA GLY A 262 4.12 -24.58 3.79
C GLY A 262 3.94 -23.07 3.83
N VAL A 263 4.11 -22.50 5.02
CA VAL A 263 3.85 -21.08 5.29
C VAL A 263 5.14 -20.27 5.23
N TYR A 264 5.13 -19.27 4.38
CA TYR A 264 6.14 -18.23 4.22
C TYR A 264 5.61 -16.98 4.91
N ARG A 265 6.44 -16.31 5.69
CA ARG A 265 6.00 -15.15 6.48
C ARG A 265 7.00 -14.02 6.34
N TYR A 266 6.46 -12.84 6.04
CA TYR A 266 7.23 -11.62 5.89
C TYR A 266 6.90 -10.64 7.01
N SER A 267 7.94 -10.04 7.62
CA SER A 267 7.84 -9.09 8.71
C SER A 267 8.88 -7.98 8.55
N LEU A 268 8.55 -6.79 9.05
CA LEU A 268 9.47 -5.67 9.17
C LEU A 268 9.88 -5.49 10.62
N HIS A 269 11.14 -5.14 10.84
CA HIS A 269 11.62 -4.69 12.14
C HIS A 269 12.13 -3.26 12.07
N HIS A 270 11.73 -2.42 13.04
CA HIS A 270 12.27 -1.07 13.16
C HIS A 270 13.62 -1.08 13.89
N TYR A 271 14.69 -1.10 13.11
CA TYR A 271 16.06 -1.22 13.60
C TYR A 271 16.58 0.04 14.27
N SER A 272 16.57 1.16 13.54
CA SER A 272 17.13 2.41 14.03
C SER A 272 16.52 3.64 13.37
N GLY A 273 16.66 4.77 14.05
CA GLY A 273 16.18 6.06 13.60
C GLY A 273 15.11 6.64 14.52
N THR A 274 14.65 7.83 14.15
CA THR A 274 13.54 8.50 14.81
C THR A 274 12.23 8.22 14.08
N GLN A 275 11.08 8.39 14.75
CA GLN A 275 9.74 7.98 14.28
C GLN A 275 9.49 6.47 14.39
N ASN A 276 8.40 5.98 13.80
CA ASN A 276 7.99 4.58 13.87
C ASN A 276 7.49 4.08 12.51
N ILE A 277 7.26 2.77 12.39
CA ILE A 277 6.79 2.12 11.17
C ILE A 277 5.48 2.75 10.66
N GLY A 278 4.56 3.12 11.54
CA GLY A 278 3.27 3.71 11.17
C GLY A 278 3.35 5.08 10.49
N THR A 279 4.37 5.87 10.80
CA THR A 279 4.56 7.22 10.24
C THR A 279 5.67 7.29 9.21
N SER A 280 6.34 6.18 8.91
CA SER A 280 7.51 6.17 8.05
C SER A 280 7.20 6.30 6.56
N GLY A 281 5.94 6.15 6.16
CA GLY A 281 5.59 5.95 4.76
C GLY A 281 6.01 4.58 4.22
N ALA A 282 6.24 3.59 5.11
CA ALA A 282 6.56 2.23 4.68
C ALA A 282 5.49 1.66 3.75
N SER A 283 5.94 1.07 2.65
CA SER A 283 5.10 0.38 1.67
C SER A 283 5.73 -0.97 1.35
N VAL A 284 4.96 -2.04 1.49
CA VAL A 284 5.38 -3.39 1.14
C VAL A 284 4.61 -3.84 -0.08
N ARG A 285 5.32 -4.19 -1.15
CA ARG A 285 4.75 -4.74 -2.37
C ARG A 285 5.21 -6.17 -2.59
N LEU A 286 4.25 -7.09 -2.67
CA LEU A 286 4.46 -8.49 -3.03
C LEU A 286 4.04 -8.69 -4.49
N GLU A 287 4.97 -9.08 -5.34
CA GLU A 287 4.79 -9.31 -6.77
C GLU A 287 5.00 -10.78 -7.11
N PHE A 288 4.22 -11.30 -8.06
CA PHE A 288 4.35 -12.65 -8.58
C PHE A 288 4.70 -12.63 -10.08
N GLY A 289 5.39 -13.66 -10.56
CA GLY A 289 5.75 -13.78 -11.99
C GLY A 289 4.57 -13.87 -12.96
N ASN A 290 3.34 -14.08 -12.47
CA ASN A 290 2.12 -14.01 -13.27
C ASN A 290 1.49 -12.60 -13.32
N GLY A 291 2.15 -11.59 -12.74
CA GLY A 291 1.69 -10.20 -12.67
C GLY A 291 0.77 -9.88 -11.50
N GLN A 292 0.39 -10.85 -10.66
CA GLN A 292 -0.38 -10.58 -9.44
C GLN A 292 0.46 -9.76 -8.46
N THR A 293 -0.16 -8.75 -7.84
CA THR A 293 0.52 -7.83 -6.92
C THR A 293 -0.36 -7.55 -5.71
N TYR A 294 0.25 -7.51 -4.52
CA TYR A 294 -0.38 -7.10 -3.27
C TYR A 294 0.41 -5.94 -2.68
N ASN A 295 -0.29 -4.91 -2.19
CA ASN A 295 0.30 -3.78 -1.50
C ASN A 295 -0.18 -3.78 -0.05
N PHE A 296 0.74 -3.55 0.88
CA PHE A 296 0.47 -3.46 2.31
C PHE A 296 1.03 -2.16 2.87
N THR A 297 0.24 -1.51 3.71
CA THR A 297 0.63 -0.33 4.50
C THR A 297 0.54 -0.66 5.99
N PRO A 298 1.38 -0.04 6.83
CA PRO A 298 1.33 -0.22 8.27
C PRO A 298 -0.08 0.01 8.84
N PRO A 299 -0.56 -0.82 9.78
CA PRO A 299 -1.87 -0.63 10.39
C PRO A 299 -1.92 0.64 11.25
N ALA A 300 -3.08 1.30 11.32
CA ALA A 300 -3.30 2.43 12.22
C ALA A 300 -3.44 1.95 13.68
N THR A 301 -2.32 1.63 14.32
CA THR A 301 -2.23 1.12 15.69
C THR A 301 -1.18 1.89 16.50
N ASN A 302 -1.02 1.52 17.77
CA ASN A 302 0.01 2.09 18.63
C ASN A 302 1.37 1.50 18.30
N TYR A 303 2.32 2.39 18.06
CA TYR A 303 3.74 2.09 17.89
C TYR A 303 4.52 2.69 19.06
N VAL A 304 5.49 1.96 19.60
CA VAL A 304 6.38 2.48 20.65
C VAL A 304 7.72 2.96 20.10
N GLY A 305 7.96 2.77 18.80
CA GLY A 305 9.15 3.27 18.11
C GLY A 305 10.15 2.16 17.84
N SER A 306 11.41 2.34 18.25
CA SER A 306 12.46 1.36 18.01
C SER A 306 12.07 -0.01 18.54
N LYS A 307 12.39 -1.09 17.82
CA LYS A 307 12.01 -2.47 18.16
C LYS A 307 10.54 -2.81 17.94
N ASP A 308 9.79 -2.02 17.20
CA ASP A 308 8.48 -2.50 16.73
C ASP A 308 8.69 -3.53 15.61
N VAL A 309 7.92 -4.62 15.67
CA VAL A 309 7.85 -5.62 14.60
C VAL A 309 6.47 -5.57 13.98
N TRP A 310 6.41 -5.40 12.67
CA TRP A 310 5.19 -5.47 11.89
C TRP A 310 5.17 -6.77 11.08
N THR A 311 4.34 -7.73 11.46
CA THR A 311 4.07 -8.90 10.63
C THR A 311 3.08 -8.52 9.55
N VAL A 312 3.54 -8.55 8.29
CA VAL A 312 2.80 -7.99 7.16
C VAL A 312 1.80 -9.00 6.63
N PHE A 313 2.29 -10.15 6.15
CA PHE A 313 1.49 -11.17 5.51
C PHE A 313 2.07 -12.56 5.70
N GLU A 314 1.22 -13.55 5.43
CA GLU A 314 1.59 -14.93 5.24
C GLU A 314 1.23 -15.37 3.82
N LEU A 315 2.12 -16.16 3.24
CA LEU A 315 1.97 -16.80 1.95
C LEU A 315 1.99 -18.31 2.17
N THR A 316 0.91 -19.00 1.81
CA THR A 316 0.83 -20.45 1.90
C THR A 316 1.05 -21.06 0.54
N VAL A 317 2.08 -21.91 0.44
CA VAL A 317 2.33 -22.75 -0.75
C VAL A 317 1.73 -24.12 -0.49
N GLN A 318 0.80 -24.55 -1.34
CA GLN A 318 0.20 -25.88 -1.25
C GLN A 318 1.07 -26.92 -1.97
N ALA A 319 0.82 -28.21 -1.69
CA ALA A 319 1.56 -29.31 -2.32
C ALA A 319 1.44 -29.35 -3.85
N ASN A 320 0.37 -28.77 -4.42
CA ASN A 320 0.17 -28.63 -5.86
C ASN A 320 0.85 -27.39 -6.46
N GLY A 321 1.62 -26.63 -5.67
CA GLY A 321 2.29 -25.40 -6.08
C GLY A 321 1.38 -24.15 -6.12
N SER A 322 0.09 -24.28 -5.82
CA SER A 322 -0.80 -23.11 -5.71
C SER A 322 -0.45 -22.28 -4.48
N VAL A 323 -0.64 -20.97 -4.60
CA VAL A 323 -0.28 -19.99 -3.56
C VAL A 323 -1.51 -19.21 -3.13
N SER A 324 -1.67 -19.02 -1.83
CA SER A 324 -2.60 -18.06 -1.25
C SER A 324 -1.87 -17.07 -0.35
N VAL A 325 -2.32 -15.81 -0.34
CA VAL A 325 -1.75 -14.74 0.48
C VAL A 325 -2.83 -14.28 1.47
N ALA A 326 -2.46 -14.15 2.74
CA ALA A 326 -3.31 -13.60 3.78
C ALA A 326 -2.61 -12.42 4.46
N PRO A 327 -3.24 -11.23 4.53
CA PRO A 327 -2.74 -10.16 5.38
C PRO A 327 -2.78 -10.61 6.84
N VAL A 328 -1.66 -10.43 7.55
CA VAL A 328 -1.64 -10.51 9.02
C VAL A 328 -1.82 -9.11 9.59
N ASN A 329 -1.00 -8.18 9.08
CA ASN A 329 -1.03 -6.76 9.37
C ASN A 329 -1.13 -6.42 10.87
N ALA A 330 -0.27 -7.04 11.67
CA ALA A 330 -0.24 -6.91 13.12
C ALA A 330 1.10 -6.36 13.61
N VAL A 331 1.07 -5.49 14.62
CA VAL A 331 2.27 -4.87 15.21
C VAL A 331 2.48 -5.42 16.61
N MET A 332 3.70 -5.87 16.87
CA MET A 332 4.18 -6.24 18.20
C MET A 332 5.12 -5.12 18.69
N PRO A 333 4.68 -4.30 19.66
CA PRO A 333 5.46 -3.16 20.11
C PRO A 333 6.61 -3.57 21.03
N GLY A 334 7.78 -2.97 20.83
CA GLY A 334 8.93 -3.09 21.75
C GLY A 334 9.60 -4.47 21.81
N ILE A 335 9.51 -5.26 20.75
CA ILE A 335 10.11 -6.60 20.62
C ILE A 335 11.40 -6.52 19.77
N SER A 336 12.54 -6.95 20.33
CA SER A 336 13.84 -6.90 19.64
C SER A 336 13.84 -7.61 18.27
N ALA A 337 14.57 -7.06 17.28
CA ALA A 337 14.82 -7.55 15.90
C ALA A 337 15.03 -9.05 15.68
N GLY A 338 15.53 -9.74 16.69
CA GLY A 338 15.90 -11.16 16.60
C GLY A 338 14.72 -12.13 16.62
N SER A 339 13.53 -11.66 16.25
CA SER A 339 12.25 -12.26 16.62
C SER A 339 11.56 -13.03 15.50
N VAL A 340 12.16 -13.18 14.32
CA VAL A 340 11.45 -13.74 13.16
C VAL A 340 11.99 -15.13 12.82
N THR A 341 11.76 -16.11 13.70
CA THR A 341 11.79 -17.53 13.32
C THR A 341 10.64 -18.25 14.00
N SER A 342 9.80 -18.94 13.23
CA SER A 342 8.94 -19.97 13.80
C SER A 342 9.80 -21.22 14.02
N THR A 343 9.66 -21.86 15.19
CA THR A 343 10.30 -23.17 15.48
C THR A 343 9.30 -24.33 15.39
N GLN A 344 8.06 -24.06 14.98
CA GLN A 344 7.00 -25.07 14.87
C GLN A 344 6.20 -24.86 13.59
N PRO A 345 6.02 -25.90 12.75
CA PRO A 345 5.12 -25.83 11.61
C PRO A 345 3.73 -25.41 12.10
N ILE A 346 3.15 -24.39 11.46
CA ILE A 346 1.71 -24.16 11.57
C ILE A 346 1.07 -25.45 11.02
N ALA A 347 0.35 -26.20 11.86
CA ALA A 347 -0.23 -27.47 11.45
C ALA A 347 -1.09 -27.24 10.20
N ALA A 348 -0.96 -28.13 9.20
CA ALA A 348 -1.70 -28.03 7.96
C ALA A 348 -3.20 -27.83 8.26
N GLY A 349 -3.75 -26.68 7.85
CA GLY A 349 -5.16 -26.34 8.08
C GLY A 349 -5.47 -25.56 9.37
N THR A 350 -4.48 -25.12 10.15
CA THR A 350 -4.73 -24.27 11.35
C THR A 350 -4.24 -22.84 11.16
N GLY A 351 -5.17 -21.90 10.95
CA GLY A 351 -5.06 -20.49 11.32
C GLY A 351 -4.05 -19.63 10.56
N LEU A 352 -4.45 -19.10 9.40
CA LEU A 352 -3.92 -17.82 8.90
C LEU A 352 -4.16 -16.73 9.97
N GLY A 353 -3.20 -15.82 10.17
CA GLY A 353 -3.44 -14.57 10.89
C GLY A 353 -3.33 -14.60 12.42
N GLN A 354 -2.58 -15.52 13.01
CA GLN A 354 -2.24 -15.48 14.45
C GLN A 354 -0.90 -14.77 14.71
N MET A 355 -0.88 -13.91 15.72
CA MET A 355 0.31 -13.24 16.25
C MET A 355 1.28 -14.27 16.88
N GLU A 356 2.59 -14.09 16.72
CA GLU A 356 3.59 -15.01 17.31
C GLU A 356 3.67 -14.91 18.84
N SER A 357 4.20 -15.98 19.45
CA SER A 357 4.37 -16.03 20.91
C SER A 357 5.58 -15.19 21.37
N PRO A 358 5.44 -14.35 22.41
CA PRO A 358 6.51 -13.55 23.03
C PRO A 358 7.80 -14.30 23.41
N VAL A 359 7.72 -15.60 23.70
CA VAL A 359 8.86 -16.41 24.14
C VAL A 359 9.75 -16.88 22.98
N THR A 360 9.34 -16.64 21.74
CA THR A 360 10.04 -16.98 20.50
C THR A 360 11.13 -15.95 20.13
N PHE A 361 11.34 -14.96 21.00
CA PHE A 361 12.08 -13.73 20.71
C PHE A 361 13.31 -13.61 21.63
N ARG A 362 14.48 -14.15 21.22
CA ARG A 362 15.75 -14.05 21.97
C ARG A 362 16.98 -13.84 21.09
N ASP A 363 17.93 -13.06 21.62
CA ASP A 363 19.36 -13.00 21.27
C ASP A 363 19.76 -12.72 19.81
N LEU A 364 19.56 -11.48 19.33
CA LEU A 364 20.35 -10.93 18.21
C LEU A 364 20.77 -9.47 18.50
N THR A 365 22.07 -9.27 18.61
CA THR A 365 22.77 -7.97 18.53
C THR A 365 23.31 -7.80 17.11
N LYS A 366 23.45 -6.54 16.63
CA LYS A 366 24.30 -6.28 15.46
C LYS A 366 25.73 -6.76 15.71
#